data_AF-A0A366LV01-F1
#
_entry.id   AF-A0A366LV01-F1
#
_cell.length_a   1.000
_cell.length_b   1.000
_cell.length_c   1.000
_cell.angle_alpha   90.00
_cell.angle_beta   90.00
_cell.angle_gamma   90.00
#
_symmetry.space_group_name_H-M   'P 1'
#
loop_
_entity.id
_entity.type
_entity.pdbx_description
1 polymer ?
#
loop_
_entity_poly.entity_id
_entity_poly.type
_entity_poly.pdbx_seq_one_letter_code
_entity_poly.pdbx_strand_id
1 'polypeptide(L)'
;MRLQRTQIWALAVLGLVVALALLPLPTLPYTTGFAPHWVTVLAAALGAIFVVRPHPAGLLPAVLLLWSAGGVVLDGFRAFFAVTGIPAGDFARVDWPGMALRGLSLVGCALLGALLLPRLRVPGGAWLGYSAFAIGFVYPMVKLYWFLGGTLLRPAGHAEGFPYGELVMLLIGAVGSLALVQRWGRRLPRRLVLAGGWAGAAMLTTMGAMSVFGTLSQVLGLTHGPVPLSDLAAVVTVGLVYGSWLLFGLAVGGATLSYQRATP
;
A
#
# COMPACT_ATOMS: atom_id res chain seq x y z
N MET A 1 18.26 28.33 -9.69
CA MET A 1 18.36 27.19 -8.75
C MET A 1 18.53 25.92 -9.57
N ARG A 2 19.65 25.18 -9.47
CA ARG A 2 19.83 23.92 -10.23
C ARG A 2 19.07 22.80 -9.52
N LEU A 3 18.16 22.13 -10.23
CA LEU A 3 17.42 20.99 -9.69
C LEU A 3 18.32 19.75 -9.62
N GLN A 4 18.19 18.98 -8.55
CA GLN A 4 18.82 17.67 -8.42
C GLN A 4 18.11 16.65 -9.32
N ARG A 5 18.83 15.60 -9.74
CA ARG A 5 18.29 14.54 -10.61
C ARG A 5 16.98 13.93 -10.08
N THR A 6 16.88 13.69 -8.77
CA THR A 6 15.64 13.17 -8.14
C THR A 6 14.46 14.14 -8.25
N GLN A 7 14.71 15.45 -8.17
CA GLN A 7 13.66 16.46 -8.34
C GLN A 7 13.15 16.49 -9.78
N ILE A 8 14.04 16.35 -10.77
CA ILE A 8 13.67 16.29 -12.19
C ILE A 8 12.79 15.06 -12.45
N TRP A 9 13.20 13.89 -11.95
CA TRP A 9 12.39 12.67 -12.07
C TRP A 9 11.04 12.79 -11.38
N ALA A 10 11.00 13.38 -10.18
CA ALA A 10 9.75 13.61 -9.47
C ALA A 10 8.80 14.49 -10.30
N LEU A 11 9.26 15.64 -10.81
CA LEU A 11 8.43 16.51 -11.64
C LEU A 11 7.94 15.82 -12.92
N ALA A 12 8.81 15.05 -13.59
CA ALA A 12 8.43 14.32 -14.80
C ALA A 12 7.33 13.28 -14.50
N VAL A 13 7.49 12.48 -13.45
CA VAL A 13 6.49 11.47 -13.05
C VAL A 13 5.19 12.13 -12.63
N LEU A 14 5.23 13.20 -11.83
CA LEU A 14 4.01 13.91 -11.41
C LEU A 14 3.28 14.55 -12.60
N GLY A 15 4.02 15.07 -13.60
CA GLY A 15 3.44 15.53 -14.86
C GLY A 15 2.72 14.42 -15.64
N LEU A 16 3.33 13.24 -15.74
CA LEU A 16 2.70 12.06 -16.36
C LEU A 16 1.46 11.60 -15.59
N VAL A 17 1.50 11.62 -14.26
CA VAL A 17 0.34 11.31 -13.40
C VAL A 17 -0.82 12.26 -13.70
N VAL A 18 -0.58 13.57 -13.78
CA VAL A 18 -1.63 14.54 -14.16
C VAL A 18 -2.16 14.26 -15.56
N ALA A 19 -1.27 14.08 -16.54
CA ALA A 19 -1.66 13.84 -17.92
C ALA A 19 -2.55 12.59 -18.07
N LEU A 20 -2.18 11.47 -17.44
CA LEU A 20 -2.98 10.24 -17.46
C LEU A 20 -4.28 10.36 -16.65
N ALA A 21 -4.27 11.06 -15.52
CA ALA A 21 -5.47 11.23 -14.69
C ALA A 21 -6.55 12.10 -15.35
N LEU A 22 -6.19 12.90 -16.36
CA LEU A 22 -7.12 13.70 -17.16
C LEU A 22 -7.70 12.95 -18.36
N LEU A 23 -7.22 11.73 -18.65
CA LEU A 23 -7.81 10.89 -19.68
C LEU A 23 -9.16 10.33 -19.21
N PRO A 24 -10.09 10.04 -20.14
CA PRO A 24 -11.32 9.31 -19.82
C PRO A 24 -10.96 7.85 -19.52
N LEU A 25 -10.69 7.56 -18.24
CA LEU A 25 -10.34 6.22 -17.78
C LEU A 25 -11.60 5.34 -17.65
N PRO A 26 -11.51 4.05 -18.00
CA PRO A 26 -12.65 3.14 -17.87
C PRO A 26 -13.01 2.95 -16.40
N THR A 27 -14.31 2.95 -16.11
CA THR A 27 -14.85 2.65 -14.78
C THR A 27 -15.24 1.17 -14.72
N LEU A 28 -14.39 0.36 -14.08
CA LEU A 28 -14.67 -1.07 -13.90
C LEU A 28 -15.26 -1.34 -12.51
N PRO A 29 -16.13 -2.35 -12.33
CA PRO A 29 -16.75 -2.62 -11.02
C PRO A 29 -15.74 -2.79 -9.87
N TYR A 30 -14.55 -3.33 -10.17
CA TYR A 30 -13.52 -3.55 -9.16
C TYR A 30 -12.77 -2.28 -8.74
N THR A 31 -12.87 -1.17 -9.49
CA THR A 31 -12.24 0.11 -9.11
C THR A 31 -13.07 0.88 -8.08
N THR A 32 -14.23 0.34 -7.69
CA THR A 32 -15.04 0.88 -6.59
C THR A 32 -14.22 0.97 -5.30
N GLY A 33 -14.15 2.16 -4.70
CA GLY A 33 -13.35 2.43 -3.51
C GLY A 33 -11.91 2.88 -3.77
N PHE A 34 -11.47 2.92 -5.03
CA PHE A 34 -10.16 3.49 -5.38
C PHE A 34 -10.21 5.03 -5.24
N ALA A 35 -9.03 5.66 -5.18
CA ALA A 35 -8.96 7.12 -5.10
C ALA A 35 -9.63 7.77 -6.33
N PRO A 36 -10.53 8.75 -6.15
CA PRO A 36 -11.05 9.55 -7.26
C PRO A 36 -9.93 10.23 -8.06
N HIS A 37 -10.10 10.38 -9.37
CA HIS A 37 -9.07 10.97 -10.23
C HIS A 37 -8.66 12.39 -9.81
N TRP A 38 -9.59 13.19 -9.28
CA TRP A 38 -9.28 14.54 -8.77
C TRP A 38 -8.31 14.50 -7.59
N VAL A 39 -8.34 13.45 -6.75
CA VAL A 39 -7.38 13.26 -5.65
C VAL A 39 -5.99 13.07 -6.24
N THR A 40 -5.86 12.24 -7.28
CA THR A 40 -4.59 11.97 -7.96
C THR A 40 -4.01 13.23 -8.60
N VAL A 41 -4.84 14.05 -9.27
CA VAL A 41 -4.41 15.34 -9.84
C VAL A 41 -3.97 16.30 -8.75
N LEU A 42 -4.74 16.44 -7.67
CA LEU A 42 -4.40 17.30 -6.54
C LEU A 42 -3.10 16.86 -5.86
N ALA A 43 -2.94 15.56 -5.63
CA ALA A 43 -1.73 14.98 -5.05
C ALA A 43 -0.49 15.29 -5.91
N ALA A 44 -0.61 15.15 -7.23
CA ALA A 44 0.47 15.43 -8.14
C ALA A 44 0.84 16.93 -8.19
N ALA A 45 -0.16 17.82 -8.21
CA ALA A 45 0.05 19.26 -8.18
C ALA A 45 0.72 19.73 -6.88
N LEU A 46 0.21 19.29 -5.72
CA LEU A 46 0.82 19.58 -4.42
C LEU A 46 2.23 19.00 -4.30
N GLY A 47 2.45 17.80 -4.85
CA GLY A 47 3.77 17.18 -4.94
C GLY A 47 4.76 18.01 -5.76
N ALA A 48 4.34 18.54 -6.90
CA ALA A 48 5.17 19.38 -7.75
C ALA A 48 5.54 20.70 -7.05
N ILE A 49 4.58 21.32 -6.35
CA ILE A 49 4.82 22.50 -5.51
C ILE A 49 5.87 22.18 -4.44
N PHE A 50 5.75 21.05 -3.75
CA PHE A 50 6.73 20.61 -2.75
C PHE A 50 8.13 20.38 -3.34
N VAL A 51 8.23 19.78 -4.53
CA VAL A 51 9.53 19.51 -5.17
C VAL A 51 10.29 20.81 -5.47
N VAL A 52 9.56 21.86 -5.89
CA VAL A 52 10.13 23.19 -6.17
C VAL A 52 10.36 24.00 -4.89
N ARG A 53 9.44 23.89 -3.92
CA ARG A 53 9.47 24.60 -2.63
C ARG A 53 9.30 23.61 -1.47
N PRO A 54 10.40 22.99 -1.02
CA PRO A 54 10.32 21.98 0.05
C PRO A 54 9.76 22.59 1.34
N HIS A 55 8.66 22.02 1.82
CA HIS A 55 7.98 22.41 3.05
C HIS A 55 7.58 21.15 3.83
N PRO A 56 7.50 21.18 5.18
CA PRO A 56 7.02 20.02 5.97
C PRO A 56 5.64 19.49 5.57
N ALA A 57 4.83 20.31 4.89
CA ALA A 57 3.55 19.89 4.32
C ALA A 57 3.65 18.86 3.17
N GLY A 58 4.85 18.49 2.71
CA GLY A 58 5.02 17.50 1.65
C GLY A 58 4.60 16.07 2.01
N LEU A 59 4.33 15.79 3.29
CA LEU A 59 3.67 14.54 3.70
C LEU A 59 2.29 14.37 3.07
N LEU A 60 1.51 15.45 2.95
CA LEU A 60 0.17 15.39 2.40
C LEU A 60 0.13 14.85 0.96
N PRO A 61 0.86 15.42 -0.02
CA PRO A 61 0.87 14.87 -1.38
C PRO A 61 1.43 13.44 -1.44
N ALA A 62 2.38 13.07 -0.58
CA ALA A 62 2.87 11.68 -0.53
C ALA A 62 1.77 10.71 -0.07
N VAL A 63 0.99 11.06 0.95
CA VAL A 63 -0.13 10.25 1.44
C VAL A 63 -1.24 10.14 0.38
N LEU A 64 -1.58 11.25 -0.29
CA LEU A 64 -2.58 11.24 -1.36
C LEU A 64 -2.11 10.40 -2.56
N LEU A 65 -0.83 10.48 -2.96
CA LEU A 65 -0.28 9.61 -4.01
C LEU A 65 -0.27 8.13 -3.59
N LEU A 66 -0.03 7.83 -2.31
CA LEU A 66 -0.13 6.47 -1.79
C LEU A 66 -1.56 5.94 -1.87
N TRP A 67 -2.57 6.77 -1.56
CA TRP A 67 -3.97 6.42 -1.77
C TRP A 67 -4.26 6.18 -3.26
N SER A 68 -3.81 7.08 -4.13
CA SER A 68 -3.92 6.95 -5.59
C SER A 68 -3.18 5.74 -6.15
N ALA A 69 -2.20 5.19 -5.44
CA ALA A 69 -1.52 3.95 -5.80
C ALA A 69 -2.24 2.69 -5.29
N GLY A 70 -3.34 2.86 -4.54
CA GLY A 70 -4.10 1.77 -3.95
C GLY A 70 -4.59 0.77 -4.99
N GLY A 71 -4.43 -0.52 -4.72
CA GLY A 71 -4.86 -1.60 -5.63
C GLY A 71 -3.83 -2.02 -6.68
N VAL A 72 -2.66 -1.37 -6.77
CA VAL A 72 -1.61 -1.72 -7.76
C VAL A 72 -1.13 -3.17 -7.65
N VAL A 73 -1.12 -3.75 -6.44
CA VAL A 73 -0.79 -5.17 -6.23
C VAL A 73 -1.86 -6.07 -6.86
N LEU A 74 -3.14 -5.73 -6.67
CA LEU A 74 -4.24 -6.46 -7.31
C LEU A 74 -4.14 -6.34 -8.82
N ASP A 75 -3.89 -5.16 -9.38
CA ASP A 75 -3.69 -5.00 -10.81
C ASP A 75 -2.55 -5.88 -11.34
N GLY A 76 -1.45 -6.01 -10.58
CA GLY A 76 -0.37 -6.93 -10.91
C GLY A 76 -0.84 -8.37 -11.04
N PHE A 77 -1.67 -8.84 -10.09
CA PHE A 77 -2.29 -10.17 -10.20
C PHE A 77 -3.26 -10.24 -11.39
N ARG A 78 -4.10 -9.23 -11.61
CA ARG A 78 -5.02 -9.19 -12.76
C ARG A 78 -4.27 -9.30 -14.08
N ALA A 79 -3.22 -8.50 -14.25
CA ALA A 79 -2.34 -8.48 -15.40
C ALA A 79 -1.64 -9.83 -15.59
N PHE A 80 -1.19 -10.47 -14.51
CA PHE A 80 -0.62 -11.81 -14.57
C PHE A 80 -1.62 -12.82 -15.14
N PHE A 81 -2.84 -12.89 -14.62
CA PHE A 81 -3.88 -13.80 -15.13
C PHE A 81 -4.27 -13.46 -16.58
N ALA A 82 -4.39 -12.17 -16.92
CA ALA A 82 -4.71 -11.71 -18.26
C ALA A 82 -3.65 -12.12 -19.29
N VAL A 83 -2.36 -11.96 -18.96
CA VAL A 83 -1.24 -12.23 -19.86
C VAL A 83 -0.96 -13.73 -19.97
N THR A 84 -1.11 -14.49 -18.89
CA THR A 84 -0.85 -15.93 -18.89
C THR A 84 -2.02 -16.76 -19.43
N GLY A 85 -3.22 -16.19 -19.47
CA GLY A 85 -4.43 -16.91 -19.89
C GLY A 85 -4.95 -17.92 -18.86
N ILE A 86 -4.41 -17.93 -17.64
CA ILE A 86 -4.92 -18.77 -16.55
C ILE A 86 -6.35 -18.30 -16.22
N PRO A 87 -7.37 -19.18 -16.27
CA PRO A 87 -8.76 -18.78 -16.05
C PRO A 87 -8.97 -18.18 -14.65
N ALA A 88 -9.33 -16.89 -14.60
CA ALA A 88 -9.71 -16.19 -13.36
C ALA A 88 -11.03 -15.40 -13.49
N GLY A 89 -11.80 -15.67 -14.56
CA GLY A 89 -13.06 -14.98 -14.84
C GLY A 89 -12.89 -13.46 -14.91
N ASP A 90 -13.79 -12.72 -14.27
CA ASP A 90 -13.72 -11.25 -14.22
C ASP A 90 -12.49 -10.72 -13.49
N PHE A 91 -11.82 -11.56 -12.68
CA PHE A 91 -10.60 -11.13 -12.00
C PHE A 91 -9.46 -10.84 -13.00
N ALA A 92 -9.45 -11.47 -14.17
CA ALA A 92 -8.44 -11.24 -15.22
C ALA A 92 -8.68 -9.96 -16.04
N ARG A 93 -9.78 -9.22 -15.82
CA ARG A 93 -10.00 -7.95 -16.53
C ARG A 93 -9.10 -6.85 -15.97
N VAL A 94 -8.32 -6.20 -16.84
CA VAL A 94 -7.36 -5.16 -16.45
C VAL A 94 -7.76 -3.82 -17.05
N ASP A 95 -7.97 -2.83 -16.18
CA ASP A 95 -7.92 -1.41 -16.52
C ASP A 95 -6.45 -1.01 -16.69
N TRP A 96 -5.88 -1.22 -17.89
CA TRP A 96 -4.48 -0.92 -18.19
C TRP A 96 -4.12 0.55 -17.95
N PRO A 97 -4.92 1.53 -18.41
CA PRO A 97 -4.63 2.94 -18.17
C PRO A 97 -4.62 3.29 -16.68
N GLY A 98 -5.61 2.83 -15.91
CA GLY A 98 -5.62 3.09 -14.47
C GLY A 98 -4.55 2.30 -13.71
N MET A 99 -4.20 1.08 -14.12
CA MET A 99 -3.05 0.36 -13.59
C MET A 99 -1.76 1.16 -13.77
N ALA A 100 -1.55 1.74 -14.97
CA ALA A 100 -0.40 2.60 -15.24
C ALA A 100 -0.42 3.87 -14.37
N LEU A 101 -1.59 4.50 -14.20
CA LEU A 101 -1.75 5.66 -13.32
C LEU A 101 -1.43 5.34 -11.86
N ARG A 102 -1.92 4.21 -11.34
CA ARG A 102 -1.67 3.74 -9.96
C ARG A 102 -0.20 3.39 -9.77
N GLY A 103 0.43 2.74 -10.75
CA GLY A 103 1.86 2.47 -10.77
C GLY A 103 2.71 3.75 -10.75
N LEU A 104 2.39 4.73 -11.61
CA LEU A 104 3.07 6.03 -11.60
C LEU A 104 2.83 6.82 -10.30
N SER A 105 1.64 6.71 -9.70
CA SER A 105 1.36 7.30 -8.39
C SER A 105 2.24 6.69 -7.30
N LEU A 106 2.47 5.37 -7.32
CA LEU A 106 3.39 4.71 -6.40
C LEU A 106 4.84 5.19 -6.60
N VAL A 107 5.29 5.32 -7.85
CA VAL A 107 6.62 5.85 -8.17
C VAL A 107 6.74 7.31 -7.70
N GLY A 108 5.73 8.14 -7.94
CA GLY A 108 5.66 9.51 -7.46
C GLY A 108 5.73 9.59 -5.92
N CYS A 109 4.97 8.73 -5.23
CA CYS A 109 5.03 8.60 -3.77
C CYS A 109 6.44 8.23 -3.29
N ALA A 110 7.10 7.27 -3.93
CA ALA A 110 8.46 6.86 -3.58
C ALA A 110 9.49 7.99 -3.81
N LEU A 111 9.38 8.74 -4.91
CA LEU A 111 10.24 9.87 -5.21
C LEU A 111 10.04 11.03 -4.22
N LEU A 112 8.79 11.35 -3.87
CA LEU A 112 8.51 12.32 -2.81
C LEU A 112 9.04 11.83 -1.46
N GLY A 113 8.85 10.55 -1.13
CA GLY A 113 9.42 9.91 0.05
C GLY A 113 10.95 10.03 0.11
N ALA A 114 11.65 9.79 -0.99
CA ALA A 114 13.10 9.95 -1.07
C ALA A 114 13.57 11.39 -0.79
N LEU A 115 12.76 12.38 -1.16
CA LEU A 115 13.01 13.79 -0.84
C LEU A 115 12.60 14.14 0.60
N LEU A 116 11.49 13.59 1.10
CA LEU A 116 10.90 13.91 2.41
C LEU A 116 11.63 13.23 3.58
N LEU A 117 11.83 11.92 3.50
CA LEU A 117 12.30 11.11 4.62
C LEU A 117 13.65 11.56 5.20
N PRO A 118 14.63 12.06 4.42
CA PRO A 118 15.86 12.64 4.99
C PRO A 118 15.62 13.86 5.88
N ARG A 119 14.52 14.59 5.66
CA ARG A 119 14.14 15.81 6.40
C ARG A 119 13.25 15.53 7.60
N LEU A 120 12.67 14.33 7.67
CA LEU A 120 11.75 13.93 8.74
C LEU A 120 12.49 13.21 9.86
N ARG A 121 12.13 13.56 11.09
CA ARG A 121 12.46 12.76 12.27
C ARG A 121 11.52 11.56 12.30
N VAL A 122 11.94 10.49 11.65
CA VAL A 122 11.24 9.21 11.73
C VAL A 122 11.65 8.53 13.04
N PRO A 123 10.71 8.09 13.88
CA PRO A 123 11.01 7.28 15.06
C PRO A 123 11.91 6.11 14.67
N GLY A 124 13.04 5.97 15.34
CA GLY A 124 13.96 4.86 15.13
C GLY A 124 13.77 3.76 16.16
N GLY A 125 14.40 2.61 15.93
CA GLY A 125 14.56 1.57 16.93
C GLY A 125 13.90 0.24 16.60
N ALA A 126 14.22 -0.78 17.40
CA ALA A 126 13.80 -2.15 17.17
C ALA A 126 12.28 -2.36 17.34
N TRP A 127 11.60 -1.46 18.06
CA TRP A 127 10.17 -1.58 18.32
C TRP A 127 9.35 -1.61 17.03
N LEU A 128 9.74 -0.88 15.98
CA LEU A 128 9.03 -0.90 14.69
C LEU A 128 9.05 -2.29 14.05
N GLY A 129 10.19 -2.99 14.10
CA GLY A 129 10.27 -4.36 13.59
C GLY A 129 9.49 -5.36 14.44
N TYR A 130 9.47 -5.18 15.77
CA TYR A 130 8.66 -6.01 16.66
C TYR A 130 7.16 -5.76 16.49
N SER A 131 6.75 -4.50 16.32
CA SER A 131 5.37 -4.14 16.01
C SER A 131 4.96 -4.71 14.66
N ALA A 132 5.80 -4.57 13.64
CA ALA A 132 5.57 -5.18 12.32
C ALA A 132 5.41 -6.71 12.43
N PHE A 133 6.29 -7.37 13.18
CA PHE A 133 6.18 -8.80 13.47
C PHE A 133 4.83 -9.14 14.11
N ALA A 134 4.43 -8.45 15.19
CA ALA A 134 3.19 -8.74 15.92
C ALA A 134 1.94 -8.46 15.08
N ILE A 135 1.88 -7.31 14.39
CA ILE A 135 0.73 -6.92 13.57
C ILE A 135 0.54 -7.86 12.38
N GLY A 136 1.65 -8.40 11.83
CA GLY A 136 1.59 -9.37 10.73
C GLY A 136 0.68 -10.58 11.01
N PHE A 137 0.55 -10.98 12.28
CA PHE A 137 -0.31 -12.11 12.69
C PHE A 137 -1.80 -11.82 12.67
N VAL A 138 -2.24 -10.56 12.73
CA VAL A 138 -3.66 -10.21 12.95
C VAL A 138 -4.57 -10.86 11.89
N TYR A 139 -4.36 -10.55 10.61
CA TYR A 139 -5.22 -11.08 9.55
C TYR A 139 -5.10 -12.61 9.33
N PRO A 140 -3.90 -13.20 9.27
CA PRO A 140 -3.74 -14.64 9.10
C PRO A 140 -4.32 -15.45 10.27
N MET A 141 -4.26 -14.95 11.51
CA MET A 141 -4.93 -15.58 12.65
C MET A 141 -6.45 -15.48 12.56
N VAL A 142 -7.00 -14.36 12.08
CA VAL A 142 -8.45 -14.24 11.81
C VAL A 142 -8.89 -15.25 10.76
N LYS A 143 -8.16 -15.38 9.65
CA LYS A 143 -8.43 -16.39 8.61
C LYS A 143 -8.34 -17.82 9.15
N LEU A 144 -7.30 -18.13 9.93
CA LEU A 144 -7.15 -19.45 10.54
C LEU A 144 -8.29 -19.75 11.53
N TYR A 145 -8.69 -18.77 12.34
CA TYR A 145 -9.83 -18.89 13.24
C TYR A 145 -11.13 -19.21 12.48
N TRP A 146 -11.43 -18.50 11.40
CA TRP A 146 -12.62 -18.79 10.58
C TRP A 146 -12.55 -20.14 9.87
N PHE A 147 -11.37 -20.56 9.41
CA PHE A 147 -11.14 -21.89 8.86
C PHE A 147 -11.44 -22.98 9.90
N LEU A 148 -11.04 -22.79 11.16
CA LEU A 148 -11.29 -23.72 12.28
C LEU A 148 -12.74 -23.68 12.81
N GLY A 149 -13.67 -23.02 12.11
CA GLY A 149 -15.09 -22.95 12.49
C GLY A 149 -15.46 -21.73 13.35
N GLY A 150 -14.52 -20.80 13.55
CA GLY A 150 -14.79 -19.52 14.19
C GLY A 150 -15.83 -18.68 13.46
N THR A 151 -16.65 -17.97 14.22
CA THR A 151 -17.79 -17.18 13.70
C THR A 151 -17.71 -15.69 14.05
N LEU A 152 -16.84 -15.30 14.99
CA LEU A 152 -16.70 -13.90 15.40
C LEU A 152 -16.34 -13.01 14.19
N LEU A 153 -17.18 -12.00 13.95
CA LEU A 153 -17.06 -11.00 12.88
C LEU A 153 -16.89 -11.61 11.47
N ARG A 154 -17.29 -12.88 11.29
CA ARG A 154 -17.20 -13.55 10.00
C ARG A 154 -18.28 -13.00 9.06
N PRO A 155 -17.92 -12.49 7.87
CA PRO A 155 -18.92 -12.08 6.89
C PRO A 155 -19.81 -13.24 6.44
N ALA A 156 -21.09 -12.97 6.21
CA ALA A 156 -22.05 -13.99 5.76
C ALA A 156 -21.66 -14.56 4.37
N GLY A 157 -21.94 -15.85 4.15
CA GLY A 157 -21.78 -16.50 2.85
C GLY A 157 -20.35 -16.83 2.42
N HIS A 158 -19.34 -16.68 3.29
CA HIS A 158 -17.96 -17.07 2.99
C HIS A 158 -17.64 -18.49 3.47
N ALA A 159 -17.43 -19.43 2.54
CA ALA A 159 -16.79 -20.72 2.80
C ALA A 159 -15.27 -20.53 2.67
N GLU A 160 -14.55 -20.66 3.79
CA GLU A 160 -13.09 -20.46 3.82
C GLU A 160 -12.38 -21.80 3.60
N GLY A 161 -11.50 -21.84 2.60
CA GLY A 161 -10.49 -22.89 2.49
C GLY A 161 -9.37 -22.68 3.51
N PHE A 162 -8.44 -23.64 3.59
CA PHE A 162 -7.25 -23.45 4.42
C PHE A 162 -6.40 -22.29 3.86
N PRO A 163 -6.00 -21.30 4.69
CA PRO A 163 -5.39 -20.04 4.23
C PRO A 163 -3.89 -20.18 3.96
N TYR A 164 -3.49 -21.08 3.04
CA TYR A 164 -2.08 -21.37 2.74
C TYR A 164 -1.31 -20.12 2.33
N GLY A 165 -1.86 -19.33 1.40
CA GLY A 165 -1.20 -18.14 0.87
C GLY A 165 -0.96 -17.09 1.95
N GLU A 166 -1.97 -16.81 2.76
CA GLU A 166 -1.90 -15.88 3.88
C GLU A 166 -0.89 -16.34 4.94
N LEU A 167 -0.83 -17.63 5.27
CA LEU A 167 0.12 -18.17 6.24
C LEU A 167 1.57 -18.17 5.73
N VAL A 168 1.80 -18.41 4.44
CA VAL A 168 3.13 -18.31 3.84
C VAL A 168 3.58 -16.85 3.79
N MET A 169 2.72 -15.94 3.33
CA MET A 169 3.02 -14.51 3.31
C MET A 169 3.22 -13.95 4.72
N LEU A 170 2.45 -14.42 5.70
CA LEU A 170 2.66 -14.15 7.13
C LEU A 170 4.08 -14.51 7.53
N LEU A 171 4.47 -15.77 7.33
CA LEU A 171 5.75 -16.27 7.83
C LEU A 171 6.89 -15.46 7.22
N ILE A 172 6.84 -15.22 5.91
CA ILE A 172 7.84 -14.41 5.21
C ILE A 172 7.85 -12.98 5.73
N GLY A 173 6.68 -12.34 5.88
CA GLY A 173 6.57 -10.96 6.33
C GLY A 173 7.00 -10.76 7.80
N ALA A 174 6.59 -11.67 8.68
CA ALA A 174 6.91 -11.64 10.11
C ALA A 174 8.39 -11.92 10.34
N VAL A 175 8.92 -13.01 9.76
CA VAL A 175 10.37 -13.33 9.86
C VAL A 175 11.20 -12.25 9.20
N GLY A 176 10.78 -11.74 8.03
CA GLY A 176 11.42 -10.62 7.36
C GLY A 176 11.44 -9.35 8.22
N SER A 177 10.36 -9.06 8.94
CA SER A 177 10.29 -7.93 9.89
C SER A 177 11.25 -8.10 11.06
N LEU A 178 11.39 -9.32 11.58
CA LEU A 178 12.41 -9.63 12.58
C LEU A 178 13.83 -9.51 12.02
N ALA A 179 14.06 -9.90 10.77
CA ALA A 179 15.36 -9.74 10.11
C ALA A 179 15.82 -8.27 10.09
N LEU A 180 14.89 -7.31 9.98
CA LEU A 180 15.21 -5.88 10.01
C LEU A 180 15.75 -5.38 11.35
N VAL A 181 15.51 -6.09 12.45
CA VAL A 181 15.89 -5.65 13.80
C VAL A 181 16.82 -6.61 14.54
N GLN A 182 16.84 -7.88 14.16
CA GLN A 182 17.64 -8.92 14.80
C GLN A 182 19.08 -8.99 14.26
N ARG A 183 20.00 -9.45 15.11
CA ARG A 183 21.43 -9.59 14.74
C ARG A 183 21.65 -10.54 13.56
N TRP A 184 20.86 -11.60 13.46
CA TRP A 184 20.99 -12.58 12.37
C TRP A 184 20.59 -11.99 11.01
N GLY A 185 19.67 -11.04 10.96
CA GLY A 185 19.26 -10.40 9.71
C GLY A 185 20.38 -9.58 9.07
N ARG A 186 21.35 -9.11 9.87
CA ARG A 186 22.58 -8.45 9.38
C ARG A 186 23.53 -9.40 8.65
N ARG A 187 23.33 -10.72 8.78
CA ARG A 187 24.10 -11.73 8.02
C ARG A 187 23.53 -11.96 6.62
N LEU A 188 22.31 -11.48 6.35
CA LEU A 188 21.70 -11.58 5.02
C LEU A 188 22.25 -10.50 4.08
N PRO A 189 22.25 -10.72 2.75
CA PRO A 189 22.64 -9.70 1.78
C PRO A 189 21.78 -8.44 1.94
N ARG A 190 22.42 -7.33 2.33
CA ARG A 190 21.74 -6.06 2.63
C ARG A 190 20.74 -5.63 1.56
N ARG A 191 21.10 -5.79 0.29
CA ARG A 191 20.24 -5.43 -0.85
C ARG A 191 18.93 -6.22 -0.86
N LEU A 192 18.97 -7.52 -0.53
CA LEU A 192 17.77 -8.36 -0.46
C LEU A 192 16.87 -7.96 0.72
N VAL A 193 17.47 -7.69 1.88
CA VAL A 193 16.73 -7.23 3.06
C VAL A 193 16.02 -5.90 2.80
N LEU A 194 16.72 -4.94 2.20
CA LEU A 194 16.15 -3.63 1.85
C LEU A 194 15.09 -3.74 0.74
N ALA A 195 15.35 -4.52 -0.30
CA ALA A 195 14.38 -4.73 -1.38
C ALA A 195 13.11 -5.40 -0.84
N GLY A 196 13.26 -6.46 -0.04
CA GLY A 196 12.14 -7.14 0.60
C GLY A 196 11.35 -6.23 1.56
N GLY A 197 12.05 -5.47 2.40
CA GLY A 197 11.43 -4.52 3.32
C GLY A 197 10.63 -3.41 2.61
N TRP A 198 11.24 -2.75 1.61
CA TRP A 198 10.55 -1.70 0.85
C TRP A 198 9.43 -2.25 -0.04
N ALA A 199 9.61 -3.42 -0.67
CA ALA A 199 8.56 -4.08 -1.44
C ALA A 199 7.38 -4.46 -0.55
N GLY A 200 7.65 -5.11 0.59
CA GLY A 200 6.62 -5.48 1.56
C GLY A 200 5.88 -4.25 2.09
N ALA A 201 6.61 -3.18 2.45
CA ALA A 201 6.01 -1.92 2.88
C ALA A 201 5.10 -1.33 1.78
N ALA A 202 5.57 -1.24 0.53
CA ALA A 202 4.78 -0.73 -0.58
C ALA A 202 3.52 -1.56 -0.85
N MET A 203 3.64 -2.89 -0.86
CA MET A 203 2.50 -3.80 -1.06
C MET A 203 1.44 -3.62 0.03
N LEU A 204 1.87 -3.65 1.30
CA LEU A 204 0.97 -3.56 2.45
C LEU A 204 0.32 -2.18 2.56
N THR A 205 1.11 -1.12 2.39
CA THR A 205 0.60 0.25 2.47
C THR A 205 -0.34 0.59 1.32
N THR A 206 -0.08 0.17 0.08
CA THR A 206 -1.01 0.43 -1.04
C THR A 206 -2.34 -0.30 -0.85
N MET A 207 -2.30 -1.58 -0.42
CA MET A 207 -3.52 -2.35 -0.15
C MET A 207 -4.30 -1.80 1.05
N GLY A 208 -3.60 -1.46 2.14
CA GLY A 208 -4.21 -0.87 3.33
C GLY A 208 -4.77 0.54 3.07
N ALA A 209 -4.01 1.41 2.41
CA ALA A 209 -4.41 2.78 2.08
C ALA A 209 -5.65 2.80 1.19
N MET A 210 -5.73 1.93 0.18
CA MET A 210 -6.91 1.80 -0.68
C MET A 210 -8.17 1.60 0.15
N SER A 211 -8.18 0.63 1.06
CA SER A 211 -9.36 0.31 1.86
C SER A 211 -9.63 1.34 2.96
N VAL A 212 -8.60 1.79 3.69
CA VAL A 212 -8.78 2.77 4.77
C VAL A 212 -9.30 4.10 4.22
N PHE A 213 -8.65 4.66 3.21
CA PHE A 213 -9.08 5.93 2.62
C PHE A 213 -10.34 5.77 1.77
N GLY A 214 -10.53 4.63 1.10
CA GLY A 214 -11.78 4.32 0.40
C GLY A 214 -12.97 4.26 1.34
N THR A 215 -12.83 3.60 2.50
CA THR A 215 -13.88 3.52 3.53
C THR A 215 -14.14 4.89 4.14
N LEU A 216 -13.09 5.67 4.48
CA LEU A 216 -13.26 7.04 4.96
C LEU A 216 -13.97 7.92 3.94
N SER A 217 -13.56 7.85 2.67
CA SER A 217 -14.20 8.58 1.56
C SER A 217 -15.68 8.20 1.42
N GLN A 218 -16.01 6.92 1.58
CA GLN A 218 -17.39 6.44 1.58
C GLN A 218 -18.21 6.95 2.77
N VAL A 219 -17.64 6.91 3.99
CA VAL A 219 -18.28 7.44 5.21
C VAL A 219 -18.53 8.94 5.10
N LEU A 220 -17.61 9.68 4.46
CA LEU A 220 -17.75 11.12 4.22
C LEU A 220 -18.70 11.46 3.06
N GLY A 221 -19.27 10.47 2.37
CA GLY A 221 -20.18 10.67 1.24
C GLY A 221 -19.51 11.17 -0.04
N LEU A 222 -18.16 11.10 -0.13
CA LEU A 222 -17.41 11.56 -1.30
C LEU A 222 -17.45 10.53 -2.45
N THR A 223 -17.65 9.26 -2.13
CA THR A 223 -17.62 8.15 -3.08
C THR A 223 -18.59 7.05 -2.68
N HIS A 224 -19.12 6.30 -3.65
CA HIS A 224 -19.66 4.97 -3.39
C HIS A 224 -18.50 3.99 -3.21
N GLY A 225 -18.48 3.27 -2.09
CA GLY A 225 -17.44 2.30 -1.77
C GLY A 225 -18.03 0.90 -1.58
N PRO A 226 -17.17 -0.13 -1.58
CA PRO A 226 -17.61 -1.51 -1.55
C PRO A 226 -18.01 -1.99 -0.15
N VAL A 227 -17.79 -1.18 0.89
CA VAL A 227 -18.06 -1.58 2.28
C VAL A 227 -19.55 -1.39 2.58
N PRO A 228 -20.29 -2.44 2.98
CA PRO A 228 -21.68 -2.28 3.38
C PRO A 228 -21.74 -1.60 4.75
N LEU A 229 -21.84 -0.27 4.77
CA LEU A 229 -21.81 0.53 6.00
C LEU A 229 -22.97 0.23 6.96
N SER A 230 -24.03 -0.42 6.49
CA SER A 230 -25.15 -0.91 7.30
C SER A 230 -24.86 -2.22 8.05
N ASP A 231 -23.76 -2.92 7.73
CA ASP A 231 -23.32 -4.14 8.40
C ASP A 231 -22.09 -3.85 9.27
N LEU A 232 -22.32 -3.75 10.58
CA LEU A 232 -21.26 -3.49 11.54
C LEU A 232 -20.14 -4.54 11.51
N ALA A 233 -20.48 -5.82 11.31
CA ALA A 233 -19.48 -6.89 11.28
C ALA A 233 -18.56 -6.73 10.06
N ALA A 234 -19.12 -6.40 8.90
CA ALA A 234 -18.35 -6.12 7.70
C ALA A 234 -17.46 -4.88 7.87
N VAL A 235 -17.98 -3.78 8.42
CA VAL A 235 -17.20 -2.55 8.68
C VAL A 235 -16.03 -2.81 9.62
N VAL A 236 -16.27 -3.49 10.74
CA VAL A 236 -15.23 -3.81 11.72
C VAL A 236 -14.20 -4.75 11.11
N THR A 237 -14.62 -5.79 10.38
CA THR A 237 -13.71 -6.74 9.73
C THR A 237 -12.84 -6.08 8.68
N VAL A 238 -13.42 -5.30 7.76
CA VAL A 238 -12.66 -4.55 6.75
C VAL A 238 -11.69 -3.60 7.43
N GLY A 239 -12.15 -2.84 8.43
CA GLY A 239 -11.32 -1.91 9.19
C GLY A 239 -10.14 -2.60 9.90
N LEU A 240 -10.38 -3.72 10.57
CA LEU A 240 -9.34 -4.50 11.26
C LEU A 240 -8.33 -5.08 10.27
N VAL A 241 -8.80 -5.72 9.20
CA VAL A 241 -7.93 -6.38 8.21
C VAL A 241 -7.07 -5.35 7.49
N TYR A 242 -7.69 -4.38 6.82
CA TYR A 242 -6.93 -3.43 6.01
C TYR A 242 -6.23 -2.35 6.84
N GLY A 243 -6.79 -2.00 8.00
CA GLY A 243 -6.10 -1.18 8.99
C GLY A 243 -4.84 -1.86 9.51
N SER A 244 -4.91 -3.17 9.82
CA SER A 244 -3.72 -3.93 10.21
C SER A 244 -2.68 -3.97 9.09
N TRP A 245 -3.09 -4.10 7.82
CA TRP A 245 -2.16 -4.07 6.68
C TRP A 245 -1.49 -2.70 6.52
N LEU A 246 -2.23 -1.61 6.65
CA LEU A 246 -1.66 -0.27 6.58
C LEU A 246 -0.64 -0.05 7.71
N LEU A 247 -1.02 -0.39 8.95
CA LEU A 247 -0.13 -0.28 10.12
C LEU A 247 1.10 -1.19 9.98
N PHE A 248 0.92 -2.41 9.49
CA PHE A 248 2.02 -3.34 9.22
C PHE A 248 2.97 -2.76 8.18
N GLY A 249 2.46 -2.28 7.05
CA GLY A 249 3.27 -1.66 6.00
C GLY A 249 4.04 -0.43 6.48
N LEU A 250 3.42 0.44 7.28
CA LEU A 250 4.08 1.59 7.89
C LEU A 250 5.18 1.16 8.88
N ALA A 251 4.92 0.16 9.71
CA ALA A 251 5.90 -0.38 10.65
C ALA A 251 7.09 -1.03 9.93
N VAL A 252 6.85 -1.81 8.88
CA VAL A 252 7.89 -2.39 8.03
C VAL A 252 8.69 -1.30 7.32
N GLY A 253 8.03 -0.28 6.77
CA GLY A 253 8.71 0.85 6.12
C GLY A 253 9.61 1.63 7.08
N GLY A 254 9.12 1.89 8.30
CA GLY A 254 9.90 2.51 9.36
C GLY A 254 11.10 1.65 9.80
N ALA A 255 10.88 0.35 10.03
CA ALA A 255 11.94 -0.59 10.38
C ALA A 255 12.99 -0.70 9.26
N THR A 256 12.56 -0.73 8.00
CA THR A 256 13.43 -0.77 6.82
C THR A 256 14.28 0.48 6.71
N LEU A 257 13.68 1.66 6.90
CA LEU A 257 14.41 2.92 6.93
C LEU A 257 15.43 2.97 8.09
N SER A 258 15.04 2.49 9.28
CA SER A 258 15.94 2.39 10.43
C SER A 258 17.11 1.45 10.15
N TYR A 259 16.85 0.28 9.55
CA TYR A 259 17.88 -0.67 9.13
C TYR A 259 18.82 -0.06 8.09
N GLN A 260 18.28 0.62 7.07
CA GLN A 260 19.03 1.30 6.03
C GLN A 260 19.97 2.37 6.59
N ARG A 261 19.53 3.12 7.61
CA ARG A 261 20.33 4.15 8.27
C ARG A 261 21.38 3.57 9.22
N ALA A 262 21.08 2.45 9.87
CA ALA A 262 21.99 1.80 10.82
C ALA A 262 23.05 0.92 10.14
N THR A 263 22.83 0.54 8.87
CA THR A 263 23.75 -0.30 8.09
C THR A 263 24.15 0.45 6.82
N PRO A 264 25.31 1.12 6.78
CA PRO A 264 25.82 1.76 5.57
C PRO A 264 26.12 0.74 4.46
#